data_AF-A0AAE3IBP4-F1
#
_entry.id   AF-A0AAE3IBP4-F1
#
_cell.length_a   1.000
_cell.length_b   1.000
_cell.length_c   1.000
_cell.angle_alpha   90.00
_cell.angle_beta   90.00
_cell.angle_gamma   90.00
#
_symmetry.space_group_name_H-M   'P 1'
#
loop_
_entity.id
_entity.type
_entity.pdbx_description
1 polymer ?
#
loop_
_entity_poly.entity_id
_entity_poly.type
_entity_poly.pdbx_seq_one_letter_code
_entity_poly.pdbx_strand_id
1 'polypeptide(L)'
;MVSNPLNGARQKMAEKAMSQVTPSETAVAQAVVGTLTGYEMQQTQALVELNDAADVDVDLEYDRERRAQTLLSLADAVADRDVRGWWFRTIGPELMDQPEKAQQYVGLDADEYRETLEDWYRQYYERGVVDTSLDEADRERIGWIAENHVQTVFDLSLREFLELVVNWDRGEQIQPVLGGPIERNNAVIRQVAEEIDE
;
A
#
# COMPACT_ATOMS: atom_id res chain seq x y z
N MET A 1 -2.70 -8.42 53.39
CA MET A 1 -2.85 -7.53 52.22
C MET A 1 -4.19 -7.86 51.58
N VAL A 2 -5.19 -6.99 51.78
CA VAL A 2 -6.51 -7.17 51.15
C VAL A 2 -6.41 -6.55 49.75
N SER A 3 -6.28 -7.39 48.73
CA SER A 3 -6.42 -6.95 47.34
C SER A 3 -7.82 -6.38 47.16
N ASN A 4 -7.92 -5.08 46.84
CA ASN A 4 -9.19 -4.38 46.68
C ASN A 4 -9.85 -4.78 45.33
N PRO A 5 -10.93 -5.61 45.33
CA PRO A 5 -11.53 -6.14 44.10
C PRO A 5 -12.12 -5.06 43.20
N LEU A 6 -12.41 -3.87 43.76
CA LEU A 6 -12.92 -2.71 43.03
C LEU A 6 -11.89 -2.12 42.05
N ASN A 7 -10.59 -2.28 42.30
CA ASN A 7 -9.54 -1.80 41.39
C ASN A 7 -9.39 -2.71 40.17
N GLY A 8 -9.49 -4.03 40.35
CA GLY A 8 -9.44 -4.99 39.23
C GLY A 8 -10.67 -4.90 38.31
N ALA A 9 -11.85 -4.65 38.87
CA ALA A 9 -13.07 -4.45 38.08
C ALA A 9 -13.05 -3.15 37.27
N ARG A 10 -12.56 -2.04 37.85
CA ARG A 10 -12.36 -0.77 37.13
C ARG A 10 -11.28 -0.89 36.05
N GLN A 11 -10.19 -1.59 36.32
CA GLN A 11 -9.13 -1.83 35.36
C GLN A 11 -9.61 -2.68 34.18
N LYS A 12 -10.35 -3.77 34.43
CA LYS A 12 -10.96 -4.57 33.35
C LYS A 12 -12.03 -3.83 32.55
N MET A 13 -12.81 -2.96 33.19
CA MET A 13 -13.76 -2.10 32.47
C MET A 13 -13.06 -1.02 31.65
N ALA A 14 -11.95 -0.45 32.13
CA ALA A 14 -11.14 0.49 31.38
C ALA A 14 -10.42 -0.19 30.20
N GLU A 15 -9.87 -1.38 30.40
CA GLU A 15 -9.28 -2.20 29.33
C GLU A 15 -10.34 -2.58 28.28
N LYS A 16 -11.54 -2.97 28.70
CA LYS A 16 -12.66 -3.28 27.79
C LYS A 16 -13.21 -2.05 27.07
N ALA A 17 -13.21 -0.89 27.71
CA ALA A 17 -13.59 0.37 27.07
C ALA A 17 -12.52 0.81 26.06
N MET A 18 -11.22 0.70 26.40
CA MET A 18 -10.13 1.00 25.48
C MET A 18 -10.07 0.04 24.29
N SER A 19 -10.43 -1.24 24.47
CA SER A 19 -10.56 -2.19 23.36
C SER A 19 -11.77 -1.94 22.45
N GLN A 20 -12.61 -0.95 22.75
CA GLN A 20 -13.77 -0.56 21.95
C GLN A 20 -13.61 0.83 21.32
N VAL A 21 -12.49 1.51 21.55
CA VAL A 21 -12.23 2.82 20.94
C VAL A 21 -11.60 2.61 19.57
N THR A 22 -12.35 2.90 18.51
CA THR A 22 -11.85 3.00 17.15
C THR A 22 -10.92 4.23 17.06
N PRO A 23 -9.62 4.08 16.74
CA PRO A 23 -8.68 5.19 16.69
C PRO A 23 -9.18 6.37 15.85
N SER A 24 -9.76 6.10 14.68
CA SER A 24 -10.28 7.11 13.76
C SER A 24 -11.40 7.96 14.35
N GLU A 25 -12.16 7.45 15.32
CA GLU A 25 -13.23 8.20 15.99
C GLU A 25 -12.72 9.07 17.15
N THR A 26 -11.45 8.95 17.52
CA THR A 26 -10.88 9.75 18.60
C THR A 26 -10.66 11.19 18.15
N ALA A 27 -11.02 12.15 19.01
CA ALA A 27 -10.77 13.56 18.76
C ALA A 27 -9.28 13.88 18.52
N VAL A 28 -8.38 13.09 19.14
CA VAL A 28 -6.93 13.22 18.95
C VAL A 28 -6.52 12.81 17.54
N ALA A 29 -6.94 11.64 17.05
CA ALA A 29 -6.60 11.19 15.69
C ALA A 29 -7.16 12.16 14.64
N GLN A 30 -8.42 12.57 14.79
CA GLN A 30 -9.07 13.55 13.92
C GLN A 30 -8.32 14.90 13.90
N ALA A 31 -7.89 15.41 15.06
CA ALA A 31 -7.14 16.66 15.13
C ALA A 31 -5.74 16.54 14.48
N VAL A 32 -5.04 15.43 14.73
CA VAL A 32 -3.70 15.19 14.14
C VAL A 32 -3.80 15.06 12.63
N VAL A 33 -4.69 14.21 12.12
CA VAL A 33 -4.89 14.02 10.67
C VAL A 33 -5.38 15.31 10.01
N GLY A 34 -6.34 16.02 10.62
CA GLY A 34 -6.83 17.29 10.11
C GLY A 34 -5.75 18.36 10.01
N THR A 35 -4.80 18.39 10.96
CA THR A 35 -3.65 19.29 10.95
C THR A 35 -2.64 18.91 9.88
N LEU A 36 -2.24 17.63 9.82
CA LEU A 36 -1.28 17.12 8.84
C LEU A 36 -1.77 17.37 7.40
N THR A 37 -3.00 16.96 7.11
CA THR A 37 -3.59 17.14 5.78
C THR A 37 -3.81 18.61 5.41
N GLY A 38 -3.95 19.48 6.42
CA GLY A 38 -3.98 20.94 6.23
C GLY A 38 -2.63 21.49 5.79
N TYR A 39 -1.53 21.03 6.39
CA TYR A 39 -0.18 21.40 5.95
C TYR A 39 0.14 20.84 4.55
N GLU A 40 -0.22 19.59 4.27
CA GLU A 40 -0.04 18.97 2.94
C GLU A 40 -0.79 19.77 1.85
N MET A 41 -2.02 20.24 2.13
CA MET A 41 -2.78 21.10 1.23
C MET A 41 -2.10 22.46 1.00
N GLN A 42 -1.62 23.11 2.07
CA GLN A 42 -0.94 24.40 1.98
C GLN A 42 0.36 24.29 1.18
N GLN A 43 1.12 23.22 1.37
CA GLN A 43 2.33 22.96 0.58
C GLN A 43 1.99 22.76 -0.90
N THR A 44 0.96 21.97 -1.20
CA THR A 44 0.54 21.75 -2.60
C THR A 44 0.12 23.07 -3.25
N GLN A 45 -0.65 23.92 -2.57
CA GLN A 45 -1.04 25.23 -3.08
C GLN A 45 0.17 26.14 -3.34
N ALA A 46 1.15 26.15 -2.42
CA ALA A 46 2.38 26.91 -2.61
C ALA A 46 3.20 26.41 -3.82
N LEU A 47 3.16 25.10 -4.11
CA LEU A 47 3.81 24.54 -5.29
C LEU A 47 3.08 24.88 -6.58
N VAL A 48 1.74 24.95 -6.57
CA VAL A 48 0.98 25.46 -7.72
C VAL A 48 1.38 26.90 -8.03
N GLU A 49 1.46 27.76 -7.00
CA GLU A 49 1.92 29.15 -7.18
C GLU A 49 3.36 29.25 -7.68
N LEU A 50 4.24 28.35 -7.22
CA LEU A 50 5.62 28.27 -7.69
C LEU A 50 5.70 27.84 -9.16
N ASN A 51 4.95 26.81 -9.54
CA ASN A 51 4.88 26.29 -10.90
C ASN A 51 4.37 27.36 -11.87
N ASP A 52 3.27 28.04 -11.51
CA ASP A 52 2.71 29.14 -12.30
C ASP A 52 3.72 30.28 -12.49
N ALA A 53 4.51 30.60 -11.45
CA ALA A 53 5.52 31.65 -11.51
C ALA A 53 6.78 31.24 -12.31
N ALA A 54 7.10 29.95 -12.33
CA ALA A 54 8.23 29.38 -13.04
C ALA A 54 7.90 28.92 -14.48
N ASP A 55 6.62 29.00 -14.89
CA ASP A 55 6.11 28.48 -16.17
C ASP A 55 6.39 26.97 -16.37
N VAL A 56 6.32 26.20 -15.26
CA VAL A 56 6.52 24.74 -15.25
C VAL A 56 5.17 24.04 -15.10
N ASP A 57 4.84 23.15 -16.04
CA ASP A 57 3.58 22.39 -16.03
C ASP A 57 3.74 21.05 -15.28
N VAL A 58 3.56 21.08 -13.95
CA VAL A 58 3.44 19.86 -13.13
C VAL A 58 2.04 19.76 -12.56
N ASP A 59 1.39 18.61 -12.78
CA ASP A 59 0.09 18.30 -12.20
C ASP A 59 0.20 18.11 -10.68
N LEU A 60 -0.51 18.97 -9.95
CA LEU A 60 -0.49 19.09 -8.49
C LEU A 60 -1.91 18.95 -7.90
N GLU A 61 -2.59 17.86 -8.23
CA GLU A 61 -3.87 17.53 -7.55
C GLU A 61 -3.65 17.02 -6.12
N TYR A 62 -4.43 17.53 -5.16
CA TYR A 62 -4.44 17.04 -3.77
C TYR A 62 -5.86 16.97 -3.19
N ASP A 63 -6.34 15.74 -2.97
CA ASP A 63 -7.62 15.47 -2.30
C ASP A 63 -7.41 15.31 -0.79
N ARG A 64 -7.70 16.39 -0.05
CA ARG A 64 -7.58 16.42 1.41
C ARG A 64 -8.49 15.42 2.11
N GLU A 65 -9.71 15.23 1.61
CA GLU A 65 -10.72 14.41 2.27
C GLU A 65 -10.37 12.93 2.13
N ARG A 66 -10.03 12.49 0.91
CA ARG A 66 -9.52 11.14 0.66
C ARG A 66 -8.26 10.89 1.48
N ARG A 67 -7.33 11.85 1.50
CA ARG A 67 -6.10 11.74 2.28
C ARG A 67 -6.37 11.53 3.77
N ALA A 68 -7.30 12.29 4.36
CA ALA A 68 -7.67 12.14 5.76
C ALA A 68 -8.30 10.77 6.04
N GLN A 69 -9.19 10.30 5.15
CA GLN A 69 -9.83 8.98 5.26
C GLN A 69 -8.80 7.85 5.19
N THR A 70 -7.80 7.94 4.29
CA THR A 70 -6.71 6.96 4.18
C THR A 70 -5.89 6.90 5.48
N LEU A 71 -5.51 8.04 6.05
CA LEU A 71 -4.71 8.09 7.28
C LEU A 71 -5.48 7.57 8.51
N LEU A 72 -6.76 7.91 8.61
CA LEU A 72 -7.62 7.45 9.71
C LEU A 72 -7.89 5.94 9.61
N SER A 73 -8.18 5.43 8.41
CA SER A 73 -8.38 3.99 8.21
C SER A 73 -7.10 3.18 8.43
N LEU A 74 -5.93 3.74 8.12
CA LEU A 74 -4.64 3.14 8.50
C LEU A 74 -4.50 3.05 10.03
N ALA A 75 -4.89 4.09 10.77
CA ALA A 75 -4.82 4.06 12.24
C ALA A 75 -5.67 2.93 12.82
N ASP A 76 -6.86 2.71 12.27
CA ASP A 76 -7.74 1.60 12.64
C ASP A 76 -7.12 0.25 12.31
N ALA A 77 -6.61 0.09 11.07
CA ALA A 77 -5.95 -1.14 10.64
C ALA A 77 -4.73 -1.51 11.50
N VAL A 78 -3.98 -0.51 11.98
CA VAL A 78 -2.87 -0.70 12.91
C VAL A 78 -3.37 -1.18 14.27
N ALA A 79 -4.45 -0.61 14.80
CA ALA A 79 -5.04 -1.04 16.07
C ALA A 79 -5.61 -2.46 15.98
N ASP A 80 -6.26 -2.79 14.87
CA ASP A 80 -6.85 -4.11 14.60
C ASP A 80 -5.82 -5.17 14.18
N ARG A 81 -4.57 -4.76 13.96
CA ARG A 81 -3.48 -5.61 13.44
C ARG A 81 -3.78 -6.22 12.05
N ASP A 82 -4.62 -5.57 11.25
CA ASP A 82 -4.98 -5.96 9.88
C ASP A 82 -4.45 -4.95 8.84
N VAL A 83 -3.20 -4.49 9.01
CA VAL A 83 -2.57 -3.60 8.01
C VAL A 83 -2.50 -4.26 6.64
N ARG A 84 -2.20 -5.57 6.60
CA ARG A 84 -2.09 -6.29 5.32
C ARG A 84 -3.42 -6.26 4.58
N GLY A 85 -4.51 -6.69 5.21
CA GLY A 85 -5.83 -6.67 4.59
C GLY A 85 -6.26 -5.25 4.22
N TRP A 86 -6.00 -4.27 5.09
CA TRP A 86 -6.25 -2.87 4.79
C TRP A 86 -5.50 -2.37 3.56
N TRP A 87 -4.22 -2.72 3.41
CA TRP A 87 -3.39 -2.26 2.28
C TRP A 87 -3.93 -2.80 0.96
N PHE A 88 -4.21 -4.09 0.86
CA PHE A 88 -4.77 -4.68 -0.36
C PHE A 88 -6.18 -4.17 -0.69
N ARG A 89 -6.98 -3.79 0.32
CA ARG A 89 -8.32 -3.21 0.09
C ARG A 89 -8.29 -1.72 -0.26
N THR A 90 -7.33 -0.96 0.25
CA THR A 90 -7.34 0.51 0.20
C THR A 90 -6.33 1.07 -0.80
N ILE A 91 -5.10 0.51 -0.80
CA ILE A 91 -3.99 0.96 -1.65
C ILE A 91 -3.87 0.08 -2.89
N GLY A 92 -4.00 -1.24 -2.71
CA GLY A 92 -3.92 -2.22 -3.80
C GLY A 92 -4.71 -1.86 -5.06
N PRO A 93 -5.98 -1.40 -4.98
CA PRO A 93 -6.76 -1.07 -6.18
C PRO A 93 -6.24 0.10 -7.00
N GLU A 94 -5.34 0.93 -6.44
CA GLU A 94 -4.68 2.02 -7.18
C GLU A 94 -3.42 1.53 -7.93
N LEU A 95 -2.89 0.36 -7.56
CA LEU A 95 -1.62 -0.16 -8.04
C LEU A 95 -1.77 -1.39 -8.94
N MET A 96 -2.83 -2.16 -8.76
CA MET A 96 -2.99 -3.45 -9.44
C MET A 96 -4.45 -3.86 -9.59
N ASP A 97 -4.70 -4.70 -10.58
CA ASP A 97 -5.95 -5.44 -10.71
C ASP A 97 -6.03 -6.57 -9.68
N GLN A 98 -7.25 -6.89 -9.23
CA GLN A 98 -7.54 -8.03 -8.35
C GLN A 98 -6.65 -8.13 -7.08
N PRO A 99 -6.46 -7.05 -6.30
CA PRO A 99 -5.55 -7.05 -5.15
C PRO A 99 -5.95 -8.06 -4.06
N GLU A 100 -7.24 -8.34 -3.89
CA GLU A 100 -7.73 -9.36 -2.94
C GLU A 100 -7.21 -10.77 -3.30
N LYS A 101 -7.06 -11.07 -4.60
CA LYS A 101 -6.46 -12.34 -5.03
C LYS A 101 -4.96 -12.32 -4.88
N ALA A 102 -4.31 -11.20 -5.14
CA ALA A 102 -2.87 -11.05 -4.97
C ALA A 102 -2.44 -11.34 -3.52
N GLN A 103 -3.28 -10.98 -2.53
CA GLN A 103 -2.99 -11.19 -1.11
C GLN A 103 -2.61 -12.65 -0.74
N GLN A 104 -3.07 -13.66 -1.49
CA GLN A 104 -2.74 -15.05 -1.20
C GLN A 104 -1.25 -15.41 -1.44
N TYR A 105 -0.54 -14.58 -2.21
CA TYR A 105 0.87 -14.79 -2.55
C TYR A 105 1.84 -14.07 -1.60
N VAL A 106 1.32 -13.40 -0.57
CA VAL A 106 2.14 -12.62 0.37
C VAL A 106 2.97 -13.53 1.26
N GLY A 107 4.28 -13.30 1.25
CA GLY A 107 5.23 -13.99 2.13
C GLY A 107 5.54 -15.41 1.72
N LEU A 108 5.29 -15.77 0.46
CA LEU A 108 5.77 -17.03 -0.09
C LEU A 108 7.29 -17.07 -0.04
N ASP A 109 7.84 -18.19 0.40
CA ASP A 109 9.28 -18.41 0.32
C ASP A 109 9.74 -18.74 -1.11
N ALA A 110 11.04 -18.93 -1.28
CA ALA A 110 11.63 -19.15 -2.62
C ALA A 110 11.18 -20.47 -3.27
N ASP A 111 10.79 -21.48 -2.49
CA ASP A 111 10.33 -22.76 -3.00
C ASP A 111 8.83 -22.69 -3.31
N GLU A 112 8.02 -22.14 -2.41
CA GLU A 112 6.58 -21.90 -2.63
C GLU A 112 6.34 -20.97 -3.83
N TYR A 113 7.16 -19.93 -3.98
CA TYR A 113 7.09 -19.05 -5.14
C TYR A 113 7.42 -19.80 -6.43
N ARG A 114 8.44 -20.66 -6.42
CA ARG A 114 8.79 -21.48 -7.60
C ARG A 114 7.67 -22.43 -7.98
N GLU A 115 7.08 -23.12 -7.00
CA GLU A 115 5.93 -24.00 -7.20
C GLU A 115 4.74 -23.23 -7.80
N THR A 116 4.51 -21.99 -7.34
CA THR A 116 3.48 -21.10 -7.91
C THR A 116 3.71 -20.82 -9.40
N LEU A 117 4.94 -20.54 -9.82
CA LEU A 117 5.25 -20.30 -11.23
C LEU A 117 5.02 -21.55 -12.08
N GLU A 118 5.40 -22.72 -11.56
CA GLU A 118 5.16 -24.00 -12.21
C GLU A 118 3.67 -24.33 -12.32
N ASP A 119 2.89 -24.03 -11.28
CA ASP A 119 1.44 -24.22 -11.27
C ASP A 119 0.74 -23.33 -12.30
N TRP A 120 1.15 -22.06 -12.41
CA TRP A 120 0.67 -21.18 -13.48
C TRP A 120 1.03 -21.74 -14.85
N TYR A 121 2.27 -22.22 -15.03
CA TYR A 121 2.67 -22.84 -16.29
C TYR A 121 1.80 -24.04 -16.67
N ARG A 122 1.56 -24.96 -15.72
CA ARG A 122 0.68 -26.13 -15.92
C ARG A 122 -0.73 -25.70 -16.33
N GLN A 123 -1.29 -24.68 -15.69
CA GLN A 123 -2.62 -24.16 -16.04
C GLN A 123 -2.69 -23.62 -17.47
N TYR A 124 -1.62 -22.98 -17.96
CA TYR A 124 -1.56 -22.47 -19.35
C TYR A 124 -1.37 -23.61 -20.36
N TYR A 125 -0.59 -24.64 -20.01
CA TYR A 125 -0.45 -25.86 -20.81
C TYR A 125 -1.79 -26.60 -20.94
N GLU A 126 -2.51 -26.81 -19.83
CA GLU A 126 -3.83 -27.45 -19.81
C GLU A 126 -4.89 -26.70 -20.63
N ARG A 127 -4.74 -25.37 -20.75
CA ARG A 127 -5.60 -24.51 -21.58
C ARG A 127 -5.17 -24.46 -23.05
N GLY A 128 -4.08 -25.12 -23.43
CA GLY A 128 -3.54 -25.11 -24.79
C GLY A 128 -2.93 -23.77 -25.20
N VAL A 129 -2.51 -22.93 -24.25
CA VAL A 129 -1.81 -21.67 -24.53
C VAL A 129 -0.33 -21.91 -24.82
N VAL A 130 0.23 -22.98 -24.24
CA VAL A 130 1.58 -23.47 -24.54
C VAL A 130 1.54 -24.95 -24.88
N ASP A 131 2.39 -25.37 -25.81
CA ASP A 131 2.41 -26.75 -26.34
C ASP A 131 3.47 -27.65 -25.67
N THR A 132 4.33 -27.07 -24.83
CA THR A 132 5.41 -27.79 -24.14
C THR A 132 5.00 -28.09 -22.71
N SER A 133 5.12 -29.35 -22.27
CA SER A 133 4.83 -29.75 -20.89
C SER A 133 5.82 -29.13 -19.90
N LEU A 134 5.48 -29.12 -18.61
CA LEU A 134 6.38 -28.57 -17.58
C LEU A 134 7.73 -29.32 -17.52
N ASP A 135 7.73 -30.64 -17.72
CA ASP A 135 8.95 -31.47 -17.67
C ASP A 135 9.94 -31.14 -18.80
N GLU A 136 9.44 -30.55 -19.90
CA GLU A 136 10.23 -30.17 -21.07
C GLU A 136 10.49 -28.65 -21.14
N ALA A 137 9.83 -27.86 -20.29
CA ALA A 137 9.96 -26.41 -20.28
C ALA A 137 11.25 -25.98 -19.59
N ASP A 138 11.95 -25.01 -20.18
CA ASP A 138 13.07 -24.34 -19.52
C ASP A 138 12.57 -23.20 -18.61
N ARG A 139 13.50 -22.66 -17.82
CA ARG A 139 13.21 -21.57 -16.87
C ARG A 139 12.79 -20.29 -17.57
N GLU A 140 13.29 -20.03 -18.77
CA GLU A 140 12.96 -18.83 -19.54
C GLU A 140 11.49 -18.86 -19.95
N ARG A 141 11.02 -20.00 -20.46
CA ARG A 141 9.63 -20.19 -20.85
C ARG A 141 8.66 -20.18 -19.66
N ILE A 142 9.04 -20.77 -18.52
CA ILE A 142 8.26 -20.66 -17.27
C ILE A 142 8.15 -19.19 -16.83
N GLY A 143 9.28 -18.46 -16.83
CA GLY A 143 9.32 -17.03 -16.49
C GLY A 143 8.45 -16.18 -17.42
N TRP A 144 8.48 -16.45 -18.73
CA TRP A 144 7.63 -15.73 -19.70
C TRP A 144 6.13 -15.94 -19.46
N ILE A 145 5.71 -17.17 -19.09
CA ILE A 145 4.31 -17.43 -18.72
C ILE A 145 3.94 -16.75 -17.41
N ALA A 146 4.84 -16.74 -16.43
CA ALA A 146 4.63 -16.02 -15.18
C ALA A 146 4.45 -14.51 -15.41
N GLU A 147 5.30 -13.89 -16.22
CA GLU A 147 5.19 -12.48 -16.61
C GLU A 147 3.83 -12.19 -17.25
N ASN A 148 3.46 -12.97 -18.27
CA ASN A 148 2.17 -12.79 -18.94
C ASN A 148 0.98 -13.02 -18.00
N HIS A 149 1.08 -14.01 -17.10
CA HIS A 149 0.03 -14.29 -16.12
C HIS A 149 -0.17 -13.10 -15.19
N VAL A 150 0.91 -12.61 -14.60
CA VAL A 150 0.87 -11.49 -13.66
C VAL A 150 0.36 -10.23 -14.35
N GLN A 151 0.87 -9.93 -15.55
CA GLN A 151 0.42 -8.78 -16.33
C GLN A 151 -1.07 -8.88 -16.68
N THR A 152 -1.56 -10.06 -17.06
CA THR A 152 -2.97 -10.23 -17.44
C THR A 152 -3.92 -10.21 -16.25
N VAL A 153 -3.50 -10.73 -15.10
CA VAL A 153 -4.38 -10.93 -13.94
C VAL A 153 -4.35 -9.74 -12.98
N PHE A 154 -3.16 -9.15 -12.79
CA PHE A 154 -2.91 -8.12 -11.79
C PHE A 154 -2.49 -6.77 -12.40
N ASP A 155 -2.32 -6.67 -13.73
CA ASP A 155 -1.83 -5.46 -14.40
C ASP A 155 -0.48 -4.97 -13.83
N LEU A 156 0.40 -5.92 -13.51
CA LEU A 156 1.75 -5.68 -12.99
C LEU A 156 2.79 -6.40 -13.85
N SER A 157 4.02 -5.91 -13.86
CA SER A 157 5.16 -6.73 -14.24
C SER A 157 5.43 -7.80 -13.18
N LEU A 158 6.13 -8.88 -13.55
CA LEU A 158 6.51 -9.92 -12.58
C LEU A 158 7.39 -9.36 -11.45
N ARG A 159 8.21 -8.35 -11.79
CA ARG A 159 9.05 -7.65 -10.82
C ARG A 159 8.20 -6.87 -9.81
N GLU A 160 7.24 -6.07 -10.27
CA GLU A 160 6.35 -5.32 -9.39
C GLU A 160 5.53 -6.25 -8.52
N PHE A 161 5.04 -7.37 -9.05
CA PHE A 161 4.34 -8.37 -8.26
C PHE A 161 5.23 -8.98 -7.17
N LEU A 162 6.50 -9.26 -7.49
CA LEU A 162 7.45 -9.75 -6.49
C LEU A 162 7.68 -8.70 -5.38
N GLU A 163 7.87 -7.43 -5.75
CA GLU A 163 8.14 -6.33 -4.81
C GLU A 163 6.90 -5.95 -3.96
N LEU A 164 5.74 -5.82 -4.60
CA LEU A 164 4.51 -5.33 -3.96
C LEU A 164 3.68 -6.43 -3.29
N VAL A 165 3.79 -7.68 -3.74
CA VAL A 165 2.92 -8.77 -3.27
C VAL A 165 3.73 -9.82 -2.53
N VAL A 166 4.67 -10.47 -3.20
CA VAL A 166 5.39 -11.62 -2.62
C VAL A 166 6.25 -11.18 -1.44
N ASN A 167 7.05 -10.14 -1.64
CA ASN A 167 7.94 -9.57 -0.63
C ASN A 167 7.25 -8.48 0.21
N TRP A 168 5.92 -8.44 0.26
CA TRP A 168 5.20 -7.41 0.98
C TRP A 168 5.67 -7.33 2.44
N ASP A 169 6.22 -6.19 2.81
CA ASP A 169 6.60 -5.85 4.18
C ASP A 169 5.75 -4.69 4.70
N ARG A 170 5.33 -4.79 5.96
CA ARG A 170 4.49 -3.78 6.59
C ARG A 170 5.18 -2.41 6.66
N GLY A 171 6.46 -2.37 7.01
CA GLY A 171 7.21 -1.13 7.19
C GLY A 171 7.39 -0.42 5.86
N GLU A 172 7.86 -1.16 4.86
CA GLU A 172 8.09 -0.64 3.51
C GLU A 172 6.81 -0.14 2.85
N GLN A 173 5.68 -0.82 3.08
CA GLN A 173 4.42 -0.49 2.39
C GLN A 173 3.58 0.59 3.09
N ILE A 174 3.77 0.81 4.41
CA ILE A 174 3.15 1.94 5.12
C ILE A 174 3.91 3.24 4.88
N GLN A 175 5.24 3.20 4.73
CA GLN A 175 6.06 4.40 4.66
C GLN A 175 5.63 5.36 3.54
N PRO A 176 5.38 4.92 2.29
CA PRO A 176 4.85 5.78 1.23
C PRO A 176 3.47 6.37 1.56
N VAL A 177 2.62 5.63 2.30
CA VAL A 177 1.33 6.18 2.74
C VAL A 177 1.55 7.33 3.70
N LEU A 178 2.49 7.24 4.63
CA LEU A 178 2.75 8.33 5.58
C LEU A 178 3.49 9.51 4.95
N GLY A 179 4.49 9.24 4.10
CA GLY A 179 5.39 10.25 3.52
C GLY A 179 4.99 10.77 2.14
N GLY A 180 4.04 10.13 1.45
CA GLY A 180 3.78 10.32 0.01
C GLY A 180 3.66 11.77 -0.44
N PRO A 181 2.77 12.59 0.18
CA PRO A 181 2.65 14.00 -0.20
C PRO A 181 3.95 14.79 -0.01
N ILE A 182 4.73 14.51 1.04
CA ILE A 182 5.99 15.20 1.30
C ILE A 182 7.04 14.82 0.25
N GLU A 183 7.14 13.53 -0.09
CA GLU A 183 8.08 13.04 -1.09
C GLU A 183 7.74 13.59 -2.49
N ARG A 184 6.46 13.56 -2.87
CA ARG A 184 5.96 14.18 -4.12
C ARG A 184 6.30 15.67 -4.17
N ASN A 185 5.98 16.42 -3.11
CA ASN A 185 6.23 17.86 -3.05
C ASN A 185 7.72 18.18 -3.17
N ASN A 186 8.59 17.40 -2.53
CA ASN A 186 10.03 17.55 -2.65
C ASN A 186 10.55 17.23 -4.06
N ALA A 187 9.95 16.28 -4.76
CA ALA A 187 10.30 15.98 -6.15
C ALA A 187 9.96 17.15 -7.07
N VAL A 188 8.76 17.73 -6.92
CA VAL A 188 8.34 18.91 -7.71
C VAL A 188 9.25 20.11 -7.46
N ILE A 189 9.62 20.38 -6.19
CA ILE A 189 10.56 21.48 -5.88
C ILE A 189 11.89 21.31 -6.62
N ARG A 190 12.43 20.08 -6.68
CA ARG A 190 13.69 19.81 -7.39
C ARG A 190 13.53 19.97 -8.89
N GLN A 191 12.44 19.47 -9.46
CA GLN A 191 12.14 19.63 -10.88
C GLN A 191 12.07 21.11 -11.27
N VAL A 192 11.33 21.93 -10.51
CA VAL A 192 11.27 23.38 -10.77
C VAL A 192 12.63 24.05 -10.61
N ALA A 193 13.41 23.65 -9.60
CA ALA A 193 14.76 24.20 -9.42
C ALA A 193 15.69 23.87 -10.59
N GLU A 194 15.60 22.66 -11.15
CA GLU A 194 16.35 22.25 -12.33
C GLU A 194 15.94 23.07 -13.57
N GLU A 195 14.64 23.29 -13.80
CA GLU A 195 14.12 24.08 -14.92
C GLU A 195 14.50 25.58 -14.85
N ILE A 196 14.62 26.15 -13.63
CA ILE A 196 15.03 27.55 -13.45
C ILE A 196 16.54 27.75 -13.67
N ASP A 197 17.35 26.72 -13.42
CA ASP A 197 18.81 26.78 -13.57
C ASP A 197 19.27 26.62 -15.05
N GLU A 198 18.38 26.24 -15.98
CA GLU A 198 18.62 26.13 -17.43
C GLU A 198 18.41 27.46 -18.20
#